data_AF-A0A058ZP94-F1
#
_entry.id   AF-A0A058ZP94-F1
#
_cell.length_a   1.000
_cell.length_b   1.000
_cell.length_c   1.000
_cell.angle_alpha   90.00
_cell.angle_beta   90.00
_cell.angle_gamma   90.00
#
_symmetry.space_group_name_H-M   'P 1'
#
loop_
_entity.id
_entity.type
_entity.pdbx_description
1 polymer ?
#
loop_
_entity_poly.entity_id
_entity_poly.type
_entity_poly.pdbx_seq_one_letter_code
_entity_poly.pdbx_strand_id
1 'polypeptide(L)'
;MTSALPPKFDITREQIETVVAAFYARIRHHPGLGPVFAVHVNDWPSHEAKVADFWANAILGERVYDGSPMQAHLEAGNVRPGMFETWLALFDQTLAEELPTEVATPWSALAHRIGRSLRAGVVERETLPGGVPKLI
;
A
#
# COMPACT_ATOMS: atom_id res chain seq x y z
N MET A 1 13.06 13.67 26.54
CA MET A 1 13.68 13.12 25.31
C MET A 1 12.80 11.97 24.86
N THR A 2 12.03 12.15 23.79
CA THR A 2 11.13 11.10 23.29
C THR A 2 12.00 10.08 22.58
N SER A 3 12.16 8.89 23.16
CA SER A 3 12.83 7.78 22.49
C SER A 3 11.99 7.40 21.27
N ALA A 4 12.39 7.87 20.09
CA ALA A 4 11.84 7.38 18.84
C ALA A 4 12.30 5.94 18.70
N LEU A 5 11.36 5.02 18.47
CA LEU A 5 11.70 3.63 18.15
C LEU A 5 12.61 3.64 16.93
N PRO A 6 13.69 2.83 16.92
CA PRO A 6 14.54 2.75 15.73
C PRO A 6 13.70 2.26 14.54
N PRO A 7 14.04 2.70 13.31
CA PRO A 7 13.43 2.19 12.11
C PRO A 7 13.42 0.66 12.05
N LYS A 8 12.42 0.07 11.39
CA LYS A 8 12.33 -1.38 11.19
C LYS A 8 13.51 -1.94 10.37
N PHE A 9 14.08 -1.12 9.50
CA PHE A 9 15.25 -1.38 8.67
C PHE A 9 15.85 -0.04 8.20
N ASP A 10 17.09 -0.07 7.72
CA ASP A 10 17.86 1.12 7.35
C ASP A 10 17.36 1.70 6.02
N ILE A 11 16.49 2.71 6.11
CA ILE A 11 15.93 3.45 4.98
C ILE A 11 15.65 4.89 5.39
N THR A 12 15.74 5.83 4.44
CA THR A 12 15.39 7.23 4.65
C THR A 12 13.99 7.59 4.14
N ARG A 13 13.48 8.74 4.56
CA ARG A 13 12.22 9.29 4.05
C ARG A 13 12.27 9.58 2.56
N GLU A 14 13.39 10.10 2.05
CA GLU A 14 13.56 10.38 0.63
C GLU A 14 13.53 9.09 -0.22
N GLN A 15 14.10 7.99 0.30
CA GLN A 15 14.01 6.68 -0.35
C GLN A 15 12.57 6.16 -0.36
N ILE A 16 11.80 6.39 0.72
CA ILE A 16 10.38 6.04 0.76
C ILE A 16 9.60 6.81 -0.30
N GLU A 17 9.79 8.14 -0.36
CA GLU A 17 9.12 9.01 -1.32
C GLU A 17 9.47 8.64 -2.77
N THR A 18 10.73 8.30 -3.04
CA THR A 18 11.20 7.83 -4.37
C THR A 18 10.48 6.55 -4.78
N VAL A 19 10.46 5.53 -3.91
CA VAL A 19 9.76 4.27 -4.18
C VAL A 19 8.27 4.50 -4.41
N VAL A 20 7.63 5.33 -3.59
CA VAL A 20 6.19 5.63 -3.70
C VAL A 20 5.87 6.33 -5.03
N ALA A 21 6.64 7.36 -5.39
CA ALA A 21 6.46 8.06 -6.66
C ALA A 21 6.66 7.12 -7.85
N ALA A 22 7.71 6.30 -7.82
CA ALA A 22 8.02 5.34 -8.88
C ALA A 22 6.92 4.25 -8.99
N PHE A 23 6.41 3.78 -7.86
CA PHE A 23 5.33 2.79 -7.81
C PHE A 23 4.03 3.34 -8.41
N TYR A 24 3.64 4.56 -8.01
CA TYR A 24 2.40 5.14 -8.50
C TYR A 24 2.49 5.60 -9.95
N ALA A 25 3.66 5.99 -10.44
CA ALA A 25 3.89 6.18 -11.88
C ALA A 25 3.55 4.89 -12.65
N ARG A 26 3.97 3.72 -12.16
CA ARG A 26 3.61 2.42 -12.78
C ARG A 26 2.12 2.10 -12.65
N ILE A 27 1.51 2.34 -11.48
CA ILE A 27 0.07 2.11 -11.25
C ILE A 27 -0.81 2.90 -12.22
N ARG A 28 -0.49 4.17 -12.47
CA ARG A 28 -1.26 5.04 -13.40
C ARG A 28 -1.37 4.45 -14.81
N HIS A 29 -0.36 3.70 -15.23
CA HIS A 29 -0.32 3.08 -16.56
C HIS A 29 -0.75 1.61 -16.57
N HIS A 30 -0.99 0.98 -15.41
CA HIS A 30 -1.35 -0.42 -15.34
C HIS A 30 -2.82 -0.63 -15.78
N PRO A 31 -3.10 -1.49 -16.78
CA PRO A 31 -4.42 -1.59 -17.40
C PRO A 31 -5.53 -2.05 -16.43
N GLY A 32 -5.19 -2.85 -15.43
CA GLY A 32 -6.16 -3.33 -14.43
C GLY A 32 -6.26 -2.49 -13.15
N LEU A 33 -5.22 -1.72 -12.81
CA LEU A 33 -5.15 -0.98 -11.54
C LEU A 33 -5.34 0.52 -11.75
N GLY A 34 -4.77 1.07 -12.82
CA GLY A 34 -4.89 2.48 -13.19
C GLY A 34 -6.34 2.97 -13.20
N PRO A 35 -7.29 2.29 -13.88
CA PRO A 35 -8.71 2.68 -13.85
C PRO A 35 -9.35 2.64 -12.45
N VAL A 36 -8.93 1.70 -11.59
CA VAL A 36 -9.45 1.60 -10.22
C VAL A 36 -8.99 2.80 -9.39
N PHE A 37 -7.70 3.15 -9.46
CA PHE A 37 -7.16 4.31 -8.76
C PHE A 37 -7.68 5.62 -9.33
N ALA A 38 -7.81 5.76 -10.65
CA ALA A 38 -8.28 6.99 -11.31
C ALA A 38 -9.71 7.39 -10.93
N VAL A 39 -10.54 6.44 -10.47
CA VAL A 39 -11.87 6.74 -9.91
C VAL A 39 -11.80 7.44 -8.55
N HIS A 40 -10.75 7.16 -7.76
CA HIS A 40 -10.62 7.60 -6.37
C HIS A 40 -9.55 8.68 -6.16
N VAL A 41 -8.59 8.79 -7.08
CA VAL A 41 -7.42 9.66 -6.97
C VAL A 41 -7.44 10.69 -8.10
N ASN A 42 -7.84 11.92 -7.75
CA ASN A 42 -7.80 13.06 -8.66
C ASN A 42 -6.53 13.90 -8.47
N ASP A 43 -6.02 13.97 -7.23
CA ASP A 43 -4.79 14.66 -6.86
C ASP A 43 -3.71 13.63 -6.52
N TRP A 44 -2.88 13.33 -7.52
CA TRP A 44 -1.82 12.34 -7.41
C TRP A 44 -0.69 12.75 -6.45
N PRO A 45 -0.12 13.97 -6.52
CA PRO A 45 0.87 14.42 -5.53
C PRO A 45 0.40 14.27 -4.09
N SER A 46 -0.84 14.67 -3.78
CA SER A 46 -1.37 14.54 -2.42
C SER A 46 -1.58 13.07 -2.01
N HIS A 47 -2.00 12.21 -2.94
CA HIS A 47 -2.14 10.78 -2.67
C HIS A 47 -0.78 10.12 -2.38
N GLU A 48 0.23 10.42 -3.18
CA GLU A 48 1.59 9.89 -3.01
C GLU A 48 2.21 10.35 -1.70
N ALA A 49 2.08 11.64 -1.34
CA ALA A 49 2.55 12.17 -0.06
C ALA A 49 1.89 11.44 1.12
N LYS A 50 0.57 11.22 1.06
CA LYS A 50 -0.15 10.48 2.10
C LYS A 50 0.32 9.03 2.23
N VAL A 51 0.69 8.38 1.12
CA VAL A 51 1.19 6.99 1.13
C VAL A 51 2.64 6.94 1.62
N ALA A 52 3.46 7.94 1.29
CA ALA A 52 4.80 8.09 1.86
C ALA A 52 4.71 8.26 3.39
N ASP A 53 3.79 9.08 3.89
CA ASP A 53 3.56 9.26 5.33
C ASP A 53 3.09 7.97 6.01
N PHE A 54 2.24 7.19 5.35
CA PHE A 54 1.86 5.87 5.84
C PHE A 54 3.08 4.96 6.03
N TRP A 55 3.97 4.91 5.03
CA TRP A 55 5.18 4.09 5.10
C TRP A 55 6.20 4.62 6.11
N ALA A 56 6.38 5.93 6.21
CA ALA A 56 7.26 6.54 7.21
C ALA A 56 6.76 6.25 8.63
N ASN A 57 5.45 6.33 8.89
CA ASN A 57 4.89 5.87 10.16
C ASN A 57 5.16 4.38 10.41
N ALA A 58 4.94 3.54 9.40
CA ALA A 58 5.06 2.09 9.54
C ALA A 58 6.51 1.61 9.71
N ILE A 59 7.47 2.26 9.08
CA ILE A 59 8.87 1.84 9.01
C ILE A 59 9.75 2.66 9.96
N LEU A 60 9.67 3.99 9.88
CA LEU A 60 10.51 4.93 10.64
C LEU A 60 9.94 5.25 12.02
N GLY A 61 8.68 4.86 12.29
CA GLY A 61 8.01 5.17 13.56
C GLY A 61 7.62 6.63 13.69
N GLU A 62 7.53 7.35 12.57
CA GLU A 62 6.99 8.70 12.53
C GLU A 62 5.50 8.70 12.94
N ARG A 63 4.97 9.89 13.22
CA ARG A 63 3.57 10.10 13.63
C ARG A 63 2.89 11.16 12.77
N VAL A 64 3.03 11.03 11.46
CA VAL A 64 2.53 11.98 10.46
C VAL A 64 1.30 11.48 9.69
N TYR A 65 1.12 10.16 9.59
CA TYR A 65 -0.10 9.57 9.01
C TYR A 65 -1.17 9.27 10.08
N ASP A 66 -2.39 9.77 9.85
CA ASP A 66 -3.56 9.63 10.73
C ASP A 66 -4.73 8.84 10.12
N GLY A 67 -4.54 8.32 8.89
CA GLY A 67 -5.57 7.59 8.16
C GLY A 67 -5.77 6.14 8.62
N SER A 68 -6.81 5.50 8.08
CA SER A 68 -7.03 4.05 8.20
C SER A 68 -6.95 3.40 6.82
N PRO A 69 -5.87 2.66 6.51
CA PRO A 69 -5.74 1.98 5.23
C PRO A 69 -6.88 0.99 5.01
N MET A 70 -7.30 0.27 6.05
CA MET A 70 -8.41 -0.68 5.95
C MET A 70 -9.71 0.01 5.52
N GLN A 71 -10.10 1.09 6.20
CA GLN A 71 -11.35 1.80 5.87
C GLN A 71 -11.32 2.33 4.43
N ALA A 72 -10.19 2.91 3.99
CA ALA A 72 -10.06 3.41 2.63
C ALA A 72 -10.30 2.31 1.56
N HIS A 73 -9.78 1.10 1.77
CA HIS A 73 -9.97 -0.01 0.82
C HIS A 73 -11.40 -0.59 0.87
N LEU A 74 -12.05 -0.54 2.03
CA LEU A 74 -13.45 -0.95 2.18
C LEU A 74 -14.41 0.06 1.54
N GLU A 75 -14.19 1.36 1.74
CA GLU A 75 -15.01 2.45 1.22
C GLU A 75 -14.86 2.64 -0.29
N ALA A 76 -13.70 2.30 -0.86
CA ALA A 76 -13.48 2.38 -2.31
C ALA A 76 -14.50 1.56 -3.13
N GLY A 77 -15.07 0.49 -2.56
CA GLY A 77 -16.18 -0.30 -3.13
C GLY A 77 -15.86 -1.14 -4.38
N ASN A 78 -14.91 -0.72 -5.21
CA ASN A 78 -14.48 -1.41 -6.44
C ASN A 78 -13.12 -2.13 -6.28
N VAL A 79 -12.46 -2.02 -5.13
CA VAL A 79 -11.27 -2.81 -4.80
C VAL A 79 -11.70 -4.26 -4.56
N ARG A 80 -11.11 -5.19 -5.31
CA ARG A 80 -11.42 -6.63 -5.25
C ARG A 80 -10.24 -7.43 -4.67
N PRO A 81 -10.49 -8.56 -3.99
CA PRO A 81 -9.43 -9.37 -3.38
C PRO A 81 -8.32 -9.81 -4.33
N GLY A 82 -8.62 -10.05 -5.62
CA GLY A 82 -7.64 -10.44 -6.63
C GLY A 82 -6.68 -9.31 -7.05
N MET A 83 -7.05 -8.04 -6.83
CA MET A 83 -6.21 -6.90 -7.21
C MET A 83 -4.96 -6.75 -6.33
N PHE A 84 -5.01 -7.28 -5.10
CA PHE A 84 -3.89 -7.20 -4.15
C PHE A 84 -2.66 -7.95 -4.64
N GLU A 85 -2.83 -9.08 -5.33
CA GLU A 85 -1.71 -9.86 -5.87
C GLU A 85 -0.96 -9.07 -6.94
N THR A 86 -1.70 -8.46 -7.88
CA THR A 86 -1.11 -7.59 -8.91
C THR A 86 -0.45 -6.35 -8.32
N TRP A 87 -1.09 -5.72 -7.32
CA TRP A 87 -0.53 -4.56 -6.63
C TRP A 87 0.79 -4.91 -5.93
N LEU A 88 0.83 -6.04 -5.20
CA LEU A 88 2.01 -6.51 -4.48
C LEU A 88 3.14 -6.90 -5.43
N ALA A 89 2.84 -7.59 -6.53
CA ALA A 89 3.84 -7.93 -7.54
C ALA A 89 4.48 -6.68 -8.16
N LEU A 90 3.69 -5.65 -8.48
CA LEU A 90 4.20 -4.39 -9.01
C LEU A 90 5.02 -3.61 -7.96
N PHE A 91 4.62 -3.69 -6.69
CA PHE A 91 5.35 -3.07 -5.60
C PHE A 91 6.69 -3.76 -5.36
N ASP A 92 6.73 -5.10 -5.38
CA ASP A 92 7.95 -5.90 -5.27
C ASP A 92 8.94 -5.57 -6.40
N GLN A 93 8.44 -5.45 -7.64
CA GLN A 93 9.25 -5.02 -8.78
C GLN A 93 9.84 -3.63 -8.54
N THR A 94 9.02 -2.68 -8.08
CA THR A 94 9.48 -1.32 -7.80
C THR A 94 10.55 -1.30 -6.71
N LEU A 95 10.35 -2.05 -5.62
CA LEU A 95 11.35 -2.16 -4.56
C LEU A 95 12.68 -2.72 -5.06
N ALA A 96 12.63 -3.75 -5.90
CA ALA A 96 13.84 -4.37 -6.46
C ALA A 96 14.60 -3.45 -7.43
N GLU A 97 13.90 -2.53 -8.10
CA GLU A 97 14.50 -1.56 -9.04
C GLU A 97 15.06 -0.33 -8.33
N GLU A 98 14.41 0.14 -7.26
CA GLU A 98 14.76 1.40 -6.59
C GLU A 98 15.68 1.22 -5.37
N LEU A 99 15.77 0.00 -4.80
CA LEU A 99 16.48 -0.25 -3.54
C LEU A 99 17.43 -1.45 -3.60
N PRO A 100 18.51 -1.45 -2.80
CA PRO A 100 19.30 -2.64 -2.51
C PRO A 100 18.45 -3.76 -1.92
N THR A 101 18.81 -5.01 -2.21
CA THR A 101 18.04 -6.21 -1.80
C THR A 101 17.83 -6.28 -0.28
N GLU A 102 18.81 -5.85 0.50
CA GLU A 102 18.78 -5.82 1.96
C GLU A 102 17.72 -4.86 2.54
N VAL A 103 17.31 -3.84 1.78
CA VAL A 103 16.22 -2.91 2.16
C VAL A 103 14.90 -3.31 1.48
N ALA A 104 14.95 -3.71 0.21
CA ALA A 104 13.77 -4.12 -0.56
C ALA A 104 13.07 -5.33 0.07
N THR A 105 13.84 -6.35 0.50
CA THR A 105 13.30 -7.60 1.06
C THR A 105 12.44 -7.39 2.31
N PRO A 106 12.92 -6.69 3.38
CA PRO A 106 12.10 -6.47 4.56
C PRO A 106 10.91 -5.54 4.29
N TRP A 107 11.02 -4.58 3.37
CA TRP A 107 9.88 -3.74 2.99
C TRP A 107 8.81 -4.56 2.24
N SER A 108 9.21 -5.38 1.27
CA SER A 108 8.30 -6.31 0.59
C SER A 108 7.58 -7.22 1.61
N ALA A 109 8.32 -7.84 2.53
CA ALA A 109 7.73 -8.69 3.56
C ALA A 109 6.70 -7.95 4.43
N LEU A 110 6.96 -6.68 4.77
CA LEU A 110 6.02 -5.83 5.49
C LEU A 110 4.77 -5.52 4.65
N ALA A 111 4.94 -5.16 3.38
CA ALA A 111 3.85 -4.87 2.45
C ALA A 111 2.95 -6.09 2.24
N HIS A 112 3.52 -7.27 2.05
CA HIS A 112 2.77 -8.52 1.93
C HIS A 112 1.99 -8.84 3.21
N ARG A 113 2.55 -8.60 4.40
CA ARG A 113 1.82 -8.80 5.65
C ARG A 113 0.61 -7.88 5.77
N ILE A 114 0.78 -6.59 5.47
CA ILE A 114 -0.30 -5.60 5.51
C ILE A 114 -1.34 -5.92 4.42
N GLY A 115 -0.89 -6.23 3.21
CA GLY A 115 -1.74 -6.60 2.08
C GLY A 115 -2.60 -7.83 2.37
N ARG A 116 -2.07 -8.86 3.05
CA ARG A 116 -2.87 -10.01 3.51
C ARG A 116 -4.00 -9.59 4.45
N SER A 117 -3.71 -8.71 5.41
CA SER A 117 -4.74 -8.20 6.33
C SER A 117 -5.80 -7.37 5.60
N LEU A 118 -5.40 -6.45 4.72
CA LEU A 118 -6.32 -5.63 3.93
C LEU A 118 -7.20 -6.50 3.01
N ARG A 119 -6.60 -7.47 2.32
CA ARG A 119 -7.33 -8.43 1.48
C ARG A 119 -8.37 -9.21 2.29
N ALA A 120 -8.02 -9.66 3.51
CA ALA A 120 -8.96 -10.38 4.36
C ALA A 120 -10.20 -9.54 4.71
N GLY A 121 -10.00 -8.25 5.06
CA GLY A 121 -11.12 -7.34 5.31
C GLY A 121 -12.00 -7.10 4.06
N VAL A 122 -11.38 -6.97 2.88
CA VAL A 122 -12.13 -6.85 1.62
C VAL A 122 -12.90 -8.14 1.30
N VAL A 123 -12.32 -9.32 1.53
CA VAL A 123 -13.04 -10.59 1.37
C VAL A 123 -14.26 -10.64 2.29
N GLU A 124 -14.11 -10.26 3.56
CA GLU A 124 -15.22 -10.24 4.53
C GLU A 124 -16.37 -9.35 4.04
N ARG A 125 -16.06 -8.14 3.52
CA ARG A 125 -17.05 -7.23 2.90
C ARG A 125 -17.83 -7.90 1.77
N GLU A 126 -17.15 -8.70 0.95
CA GLU A 126 -17.71 -9.40 -0.21
C GLU A 126 -18.42 -10.72 0.16
N THR A 127 -18.40 -11.13 1.42
CA THR A 127 -19.08 -12.34 1.89
C THR A 127 -20.32 -12.02 2.73
N LEU A 128 -21.37 -12.81 2.58
CA LEU A 128 -22.52 -12.83 3.48
C LEU A 128 -22.22 -13.70 4.70
N PRO A 129 -23.00 -13.58 5.79
CA PRO A 129 -22.96 -14.53 6.90
C PRO A 129 -23.06 -15.97 6.38
N GLY A 130 -22.18 -16.85 6.88
CA GLY A 130 -22.08 -18.23 6.40
C GLY A 130 -21.14 -18.45 5.21
N GLY A 131 -20.37 -17.43 4.79
CA GLY A 131 -19.30 -17.56 3.80
C GLY A 131 -19.78 -17.58 2.34
N VAL A 132 -21.04 -17.22 2.10
CA VAL A 132 -21.60 -17.13 0.74
C VAL A 132 -21.05 -15.87 0.05
N PRO A 133 -20.37 -15.98 -1.11
CA PRO A 133 -19.93 -14.80 -1.85
C PRO A 133 -21.12 -13.94 -2.30
N LYS A 134 -21.03 -12.62 -2.15
CA LYS A 134 -21.95 -11.66 -2.75
C LYS A 134 -21.70 -11.65 -4.26
N LEU A 135 -22.55 -12.35 -5.01
CA LEU A 135 -22.60 -12.21 -6.45
C LEU A 135 -23.29 -10.87 -6.74
N ILE A 136 -22.50 -9.87 -7.11
CA ILE A 136 -22.99 -8.64 -7.77
C ILE A 136 -23.51 -8.97 -9.16
#